data_AF-A0A8B7P8W7-F1
#
_entry.id   AF-A0A8B7P8W7-F1
#
_cell.length_a   1.000
_cell.length_b   1.000
_cell.length_c   1.000
_cell.angle_alpha   90.00
_cell.angle_beta   90.00
_cell.angle_gamma   90.00
#
_symmetry.space_group_name_H-M   'P 1'
#
loop_
_entity.id
_entity.type
_entity.pdbx_description
1 polymer ?
#
loop_
_entity_poly.entity_id
_entity_poly.type
_entity_poly.pdbx_seq_one_letter_code
_entity_poly.pdbx_strand_id
1 'polypeptide(L)'
;ISSLVSTSPNAPSSPLYPQGKGTGSGHRTLLYGNAVLLHHENSSMYLACLSTSSSRDKLAFDVGLQEHSQGESCWWTIHPASKQRSEGEKVRVGDDLILVSVATERYLQATKEDDQSIVNASFHVTHWSVAPFGTGLSRLKFVACVFGGEVLRFFHGGDECLSIPSTWSDQPGQ
;
A
#
# COMPACT_ATOMS: atom_id res chain seq x y z
N ILE A 1 -1.19 -3.25 2.90
CA ILE A 1 -1.12 -1.87 2.37
C ILE A 1 -2.50 -1.25 2.60
N SER A 2 -2.59 -0.21 3.43
CA SER A 2 -3.80 0.60 3.58
C SER A 2 -3.73 1.77 2.59
N SER A 3 -4.83 2.08 1.90
CA SER A 3 -4.87 3.20 0.95
C SER A 3 -5.36 4.46 1.66
N LEU A 4 -4.55 5.53 1.61
CA LEU A 4 -4.97 6.87 1.99
C LEU A 4 -5.36 7.62 0.71
N VAL A 5 -6.65 7.91 0.56
CA VAL A 5 -7.15 8.75 -0.53
C VAL A 5 -6.97 10.20 -0.14
N SER A 6 -5.91 10.83 -0.65
CA SER A 6 -5.73 12.28 -0.57
C SER A 6 -5.84 12.88 -1.97
N THR A 7 -6.88 13.66 -2.22
CA THR A 7 -7.04 14.40 -3.47
C THR A 7 -6.25 15.72 -3.33
N SER A 8 -5.08 15.84 -3.97
CA SER A 8 -4.50 17.17 -4.23
C SER A 8 -4.71 17.51 -5.70
N PRO A 9 -5.30 18.69 -6.03
CA PRO A 9 -5.42 19.11 -7.42
C PRO A 9 -4.14 19.70 -8.01
N ASN A 10 -3.07 19.92 -7.24
CA ASN A 10 -1.80 20.49 -7.73
C ASN A 10 -0.63 20.20 -6.77
N ALA A 11 0.51 19.80 -7.32
CA ALA A 11 1.85 19.95 -6.71
C ALA A 11 2.74 20.67 -7.76
N PRO A 12 3.86 21.35 -7.42
CA PRO A 12 4.46 21.61 -6.10
C PRO A 12 4.80 23.11 -5.82
N SER A 13 5.07 23.48 -4.56
CA SER A 13 6.22 24.32 -4.16
C SER A 13 6.30 24.62 -2.65
N SER A 14 7.54 24.53 -2.14
CA SER A 14 8.12 25.17 -0.94
C SER A 14 8.06 24.46 0.43
N PRO A 15 9.16 24.58 1.25
CA PRO A 15 9.46 23.68 2.36
C PRO A 15 9.21 24.38 3.69
N LEU A 16 7.95 24.51 4.10
CA LEU A 16 7.59 24.76 5.48
C LEU A 16 6.28 24.01 5.68
N TYR A 17 6.27 23.02 6.56
CA TYR A 17 5.03 22.32 6.91
C TYR A 17 3.96 23.35 7.29
N PRO A 18 2.78 23.25 6.67
CA PRO A 18 1.64 22.95 7.51
C PRO A 18 0.87 21.77 6.92
N GLN A 19 0.54 20.85 7.82
CA GLN A 19 -0.61 19.95 7.77
C GLN A 19 -1.56 20.30 6.61
N GLY A 20 -1.51 19.50 5.54
CA GLY A 20 -2.35 19.69 4.38
C GLY A 20 -3.81 19.78 4.79
N LYS A 21 -4.36 21.00 4.79
CA LYS A 21 -5.79 21.27 4.86
C LYS A 21 -6.42 20.84 3.54
N GLY A 22 -6.48 19.54 3.30
CA GLY A 22 -7.40 18.95 2.35
C GLY A 22 -8.78 18.94 2.97
N THR A 23 -9.71 19.68 2.38
CA THR A 23 -11.13 19.66 2.74
C THR A 23 -11.65 18.21 2.76
N GLY A 24 -12.00 17.71 3.95
CA GLY A 24 -12.66 16.41 4.15
C GLY A 24 -11.86 15.43 5.00
N SER A 25 -11.84 15.65 6.31
CA SER A 25 -11.54 14.60 7.29
C SER A 25 -12.70 13.58 7.27
N GLY A 26 -12.63 12.58 6.39
CA GLY A 26 -13.67 11.56 6.26
C GLY A 26 -13.27 10.41 5.33
N HIS A 27 -13.98 9.28 5.46
CA HIS A 27 -13.84 8.10 4.60
C HIS A 27 -14.29 8.44 3.18
N ARG A 28 -13.37 8.96 2.37
CA ARG A 28 -13.63 9.29 0.96
C ARG A 28 -13.74 8.02 0.14
N THR A 29 -14.73 7.97 -0.74
CA THR A 29 -14.85 6.88 -1.71
C THR A 29 -13.71 6.97 -2.72
N LEU A 30 -13.11 5.82 -3.04
CA LEU A 30 -12.09 5.73 -4.06
C LEU A 30 -12.72 5.79 -5.46
N LEU A 31 -12.20 6.69 -6.30
CA LEU A 31 -12.64 6.86 -7.69
C LEU A 31 -11.50 6.56 -8.65
N TYR A 32 -11.83 6.06 -9.83
CA TYR A 32 -10.87 5.98 -10.94
C TYR A 32 -10.41 7.38 -11.35
N GLY A 33 -9.15 7.51 -11.74
CA GLY A 33 -8.47 8.77 -12.05
C GLY A 33 -7.87 9.48 -10.82
N ASN A 34 -8.21 9.06 -9.59
CA ASN A 34 -7.62 9.66 -8.40
C ASN A 34 -6.20 9.18 -8.17
N ALA A 35 -5.34 10.10 -7.75
CA ALA A 35 -4.06 9.78 -7.13
C ALA A 35 -4.26 9.30 -5.68
N VAL A 36 -3.53 8.25 -5.29
CA VAL A 36 -3.57 7.67 -3.96
C VAL A 36 -2.17 7.51 -3.36
N LEU A 37 -2.11 7.53 -2.03
CA LEU A 37 -0.97 7.09 -1.26
C LEU A 37 -1.22 5.67 -0.76
N LEU A 38 -0.26 4.78 -1.00
CA LEU A 38 -0.29 3.41 -0.54
C LEU A 38 0.62 3.27 0.67
N HIS A 39 0.02 3.13 1.86
CA HIS A 39 0.72 3.07 3.14
C HIS A 39 0.95 1.62 3.55
N HIS A 40 2.19 1.31 3.90
CA HIS A 40 2.59 0.00 4.36
C HIS A 40 2.44 -0.09 5.88
N GLU A 41 1.40 -0.81 6.33
CA GLU A 41 0.98 -0.88 7.74
C GLU A 41 2.13 -1.18 8.71
N ASN A 42 2.95 -2.19 8.42
CA ASN A 42 3.95 -2.67 9.39
C ASN A 42 5.14 -1.71 9.55
N SER A 43 5.60 -1.08 8.47
CA SER A 43 6.75 -0.15 8.53
C SER A 43 6.34 1.31 8.64
N SER A 44 5.04 1.61 8.51
CA SER A 44 4.51 2.97 8.41
C SER A 44 5.08 3.81 7.26
N MET A 45 5.67 3.17 6.24
CA MET A 45 6.23 3.83 5.05
C MET A 45 5.24 3.86 3.88
N TYR A 46 5.57 4.57 2.81
CA TYR A 46 4.75 4.71 1.60
C TYR A 46 5.38 3.97 0.42
N LEU A 47 4.57 3.31 -0.41
CA LEU A 47 5.03 2.74 -1.68
C LEU A 47 5.43 3.86 -2.64
N ALA A 48 6.66 3.81 -3.13
CA ALA A 48 7.25 4.86 -3.94
C ALA A 48 7.94 4.31 -5.18
N CYS A 49 7.86 5.07 -6.27
CA CYS A 49 8.77 4.95 -7.41
C CYS A 49 10.13 5.56 -7.00
N LEU A 50 11.18 4.74 -7.03
CA LEU A 50 12.53 5.13 -6.63
C LEU A 50 13.31 5.68 -7.83
N SER A 51 14.38 6.44 -7.57
CA SER A 51 15.26 6.96 -8.63
C SER A 51 16.26 5.93 -9.15
N THR A 52 16.34 4.75 -8.51
CA THR A 52 17.22 3.66 -8.91
C THR A 52 16.56 2.77 -9.96
N SER A 53 17.37 2.00 -10.70
CA SER A 53 16.92 1.01 -11.66
C SER A 53 17.83 -0.21 -11.58
N SER A 54 17.26 -1.34 -11.16
CA SER A 54 17.94 -2.64 -11.04
C SER A 54 17.49 -3.66 -12.08
N SER A 55 16.42 -3.38 -12.82
CA SER A 55 15.83 -4.23 -13.85
C SER A 55 16.66 -4.27 -15.14
N ARG A 56 16.49 -5.34 -15.93
CA ARG A 56 17.00 -5.44 -17.30
C ARG A 56 16.36 -4.44 -18.26
N ASP A 57 15.12 -4.04 -18.00
CA ASP A 57 14.50 -2.92 -18.69
C ASP A 57 15.14 -1.62 -18.18
N LYS A 58 16.01 -1.04 -19.02
CA LYS A 58 16.75 0.20 -18.71
C LYS A 58 15.84 1.43 -18.55
N LEU A 59 14.57 1.32 -18.95
CA LEU A 59 13.58 2.37 -18.77
C LEU A 59 12.78 2.17 -17.48
N ALA A 60 12.83 1.00 -16.86
CA ALA A 60 12.11 0.75 -15.62
C ALA A 60 12.78 1.43 -14.43
N PHE A 61 11.98 1.79 -13.43
CA PHE A 61 12.45 2.29 -12.14
C PHE A 61 12.13 1.28 -11.05
N ASP A 62 12.98 1.19 -10.03
CA ASP A 62 12.72 0.35 -8.87
C ASP A 62 11.51 0.90 -8.10
N VAL A 63 10.75 -0.02 -7.49
CA VAL A 63 9.65 0.33 -6.60
C VAL A 63 9.98 -0.17 -5.20
N GLY A 64 9.78 0.68 -4.20
CA GLY A 64 10.11 0.35 -2.81
C GLY A 64 9.33 1.18 -1.80
N LEU A 65 9.83 1.25 -0.57
CA LEU A 65 9.20 1.97 0.53
C LEU A 65 10.00 3.23 0.90
N GLN A 66 9.31 4.34 1.15
CA GLN A 66 9.89 5.60 1.65
C GLN A 66 9.19 6.06 2.95
N GLU A 67 9.96 6.60 3.88
CA GLU A 67 9.43 7.09 5.18
C GLU A 67 8.49 8.29 5.03
N HIS A 68 8.74 9.15 4.04
CA HIS A 68 7.95 10.35 3.81
C HIS A 68 7.17 10.28 2.49
N SER A 69 6.02 10.97 2.43
CA SER A 69 5.20 11.08 1.22
C SER A 69 5.44 12.40 0.46
N GLN A 70 6.62 13.00 0.60
CA GLN A 70 6.95 14.29 -0.02
C GLN A 70 7.17 14.13 -1.53
N GLY A 71 6.68 15.08 -2.31
CA GLY A 71 6.77 15.05 -3.76
C GLY A 71 5.81 14.05 -4.41
N GLU A 72 6.13 13.65 -5.63
CA GLU A 72 5.25 12.85 -6.50
C GLU A 72 5.59 11.35 -6.50
N SER A 73 6.75 10.96 -5.96
CA SER A 73 7.27 9.58 -6.01
C SER A 73 6.35 8.56 -5.34
N CYS A 74 5.64 8.96 -4.29
CA CYS A 74 4.74 8.08 -3.52
C CYS A 74 3.31 8.02 -4.08
N TRP A 75 3.00 8.79 -5.12
CA TRP A 75 1.65 8.94 -5.63
C TRP A 75 1.40 8.04 -6.85
N TRP A 76 0.26 7.36 -6.80
CA TRP A 76 -0.17 6.42 -7.85
C TRP A 76 -1.58 6.77 -8.30
N THR A 77 -1.80 7.02 -9.58
CA THR A 77 -3.16 7.17 -10.13
C THR A 77 -3.76 5.80 -10.41
N ILE A 78 -5.06 5.67 -10.13
CA ILE A 78 -5.79 4.42 -10.33
C ILE A 78 -6.58 4.51 -11.63
N HIS A 79 -6.28 3.63 -12.58
CA HIS A 79 -6.99 3.52 -13.84
C HIS A 79 -7.79 2.21 -13.91
N PRO A 80 -8.93 2.21 -14.63
CA PRO A 80 -9.69 1.00 -14.85
C PRO A 80 -8.93 0.04 -15.77
N ALA A 81 -8.81 -1.22 -15.38
CA ALA A 81 -8.21 -2.25 -16.24
C ALA A 81 -9.14 -2.69 -17.39
N SER A 82 -10.45 -2.45 -17.26
CA SER A 82 -11.46 -2.84 -18.26
C SER A 82 -12.18 -1.63 -18.85
N LYS A 83 -12.72 -1.79 -20.07
CA LYS A 83 -13.53 -0.76 -20.75
C LYS A 83 -14.93 -0.57 -20.17
N GLN A 84 -15.29 -1.31 -19.10
CA GLN A 84 -16.60 -1.22 -18.45
C GLN A 84 -16.66 -0.15 -17.35
N ARG A 85 -15.53 0.52 -17.10
CA ARG A 85 -15.38 1.55 -16.08
C ARG A 85 -14.77 2.79 -16.71
N SER A 86 -15.10 3.94 -16.16
CA SER A 86 -14.64 5.24 -16.60
C SER A 86 -13.96 5.99 -15.46
N GLU A 87 -13.09 6.94 -15.78
CA GLU A 87 -12.57 7.88 -14.78
C GLU A 87 -13.72 8.63 -14.08
N GLY A 88 -13.53 8.90 -12.78
CA GLY A 88 -14.57 9.45 -11.91
C GLY A 88 -15.57 8.42 -11.37
N GLU A 89 -15.65 7.21 -11.92
CA GLU A 89 -16.48 6.16 -11.33
C GLU A 89 -15.89 5.60 -10.03
N LYS A 90 -16.77 5.11 -9.15
CA LYS A 90 -16.37 4.44 -7.91
C LYS A 90 -15.69 3.11 -8.23
N VAL A 91 -14.53 2.88 -7.63
CA VAL A 91 -13.85 1.58 -7.65
C VAL A 91 -14.68 0.58 -6.86
N ARG A 92 -14.92 -0.61 -7.41
CA ARG A 92 -15.69 -1.68 -6.76
C ARG A 92 -14.78 -2.82 -6.30
N VAL A 93 -15.23 -3.56 -5.29
CA VAL A 93 -14.55 -4.80 -4.86
C VAL A 93 -14.60 -5.81 -6.01
N GLY A 94 -13.45 -6.43 -6.29
CA GLY A 94 -13.29 -7.36 -7.41
C GLY A 94 -12.97 -6.69 -8.74
N ASP A 95 -12.93 -5.35 -8.82
CA ASP A 95 -12.37 -4.68 -9.99
C ASP A 95 -10.84 -4.87 -10.01
N ASP A 96 -10.28 -5.14 -11.18
CA ASP A 96 -8.84 -5.06 -11.42
C ASP A 96 -8.43 -3.60 -11.69
N LEU A 97 -7.29 -3.22 -11.14
CA LEU A 97 -6.76 -1.86 -11.23
C LEU A 97 -5.47 -1.82 -12.05
N ILE A 98 -5.26 -0.70 -12.72
CA ILE A 98 -3.95 -0.29 -13.23
C ILE A 98 -3.46 0.85 -12.34
N LEU A 99 -2.22 0.77 -11.90
CA LEU A 99 -1.57 1.81 -11.09
C LEU A 99 -0.51 2.49 -11.94
N VAL A 100 -0.54 3.83 -11.99
CA VAL A 100 0.44 4.63 -12.74
C VAL A 100 1.13 5.58 -11.78
N SER A 101 2.46 5.55 -11.75
CA SER A 101 3.29 6.47 -10.97
C SER A 101 3.09 7.90 -11.48
N VAL A 102 2.74 8.82 -10.58
CA VAL A 102 2.62 10.26 -10.93
C VAL A 102 3.99 10.83 -11.32
N ALA A 103 5.05 10.43 -10.63
CA ALA A 103 6.40 10.97 -10.87
C ALA A 103 7.01 10.56 -12.22
N THR A 104 6.61 9.41 -12.78
CA THR A 104 7.31 8.82 -13.93
C THR A 104 6.39 8.42 -15.08
N GLU A 105 5.07 8.58 -14.94
CA GLU A 105 4.06 8.18 -15.93
C GLU A 105 4.19 6.71 -16.38
N ARG A 106 4.58 5.85 -15.45
CA ARG A 106 4.85 4.42 -15.69
C ARG A 106 3.94 3.54 -14.86
N TYR A 107 3.59 2.39 -15.40
CA TYR A 107 2.74 1.40 -14.74
C TYR A 107 3.51 0.67 -13.65
N LEU A 108 2.85 0.43 -12.51
CA LEU A 108 3.33 -0.55 -11.54
C LEU A 108 3.22 -1.94 -12.17
N GLN A 109 4.36 -2.53 -12.52
CA GLN A 109 4.44 -3.81 -13.20
C GLN A 109 4.91 -4.89 -12.25
N ALA A 110 4.28 -6.06 -12.32
CA ALA A 110 4.87 -7.30 -11.81
C ALA A 110 5.42 -8.11 -12.99
N THR A 111 6.69 -8.51 -12.92
CA THR A 111 7.34 -9.29 -13.98
C THR A 111 8.30 -10.32 -13.39
N LYS A 112 8.85 -11.19 -14.23
CA LYS A 112 9.85 -12.19 -13.85
C LYS A 112 11.16 -11.89 -14.57
N GLU A 113 12.23 -11.69 -13.83
CA GLU A 113 13.59 -11.55 -14.35
C GLU A 113 14.47 -12.61 -13.69
N ASP A 114 15.19 -13.39 -14.49
CA ASP A 114 16.08 -14.46 -13.97
C ASP A 114 15.41 -15.40 -12.97
N ASP A 115 14.19 -15.82 -13.29
CA ASP A 115 13.32 -16.63 -12.44
C ASP A 115 12.91 -15.99 -11.10
N GLN A 116 13.26 -14.73 -10.86
CA GLN A 116 12.82 -13.97 -9.70
C GLN A 116 11.64 -13.06 -10.08
N SER A 117 10.57 -13.13 -9.28
CA SER A 117 9.47 -12.18 -9.38
C SER A 117 9.91 -10.82 -8.84
N ILE A 118 9.75 -9.78 -9.67
CA ILE A 118 10.08 -8.41 -9.33
C ILE A 118 8.87 -7.50 -9.54
N VAL A 119 8.87 -6.37 -8.83
CA VAL A 119 7.91 -5.29 -9.02
C VAL A 119 8.68 -4.01 -9.30
N ASN A 120 8.38 -3.36 -10.42
CA ASN A 120 9.04 -2.15 -10.89
C ASN A 120 8.01 -1.19 -11.52
N ALA A 121 8.44 0.02 -11.90
CA ALA A 121 7.63 0.96 -12.65
C ALA A 121 8.12 1.01 -14.11
N SER A 122 7.32 0.53 -15.07
CA SER A 122 7.71 0.41 -16.48
C SER A 122 6.59 0.81 -17.45
N PHE A 123 6.81 0.63 -18.76
CA PHE A 123 5.76 0.85 -19.77
C PHE A 123 4.85 -0.38 -20.00
N HIS A 124 5.04 -1.45 -19.24
CA HIS A 124 4.22 -2.65 -19.35
C HIS A 124 3.12 -2.68 -18.29
N VAL A 125 1.88 -2.86 -18.75
CA VAL A 125 0.72 -2.88 -17.86
C VAL A 125 0.64 -4.19 -17.09
N THR A 126 0.36 -4.11 -15.80
CA THR A 126 -0.08 -5.24 -14.97
C THR A 126 -1.43 -4.92 -14.34
N HIS A 127 -2.34 -5.89 -14.34
CA HIS A 127 -3.63 -5.78 -13.68
C HIS A 127 -3.51 -6.25 -12.24
N TRP A 128 -3.96 -5.41 -11.30
CA TRP A 128 -3.87 -5.66 -9.87
C TRP A 128 -5.26 -5.85 -9.29
N SER A 129 -5.58 -7.06 -8.86
CA SER A 129 -6.82 -7.33 -8.13
C SER A 129 -6.72 -6.76 -6.71
N VAL A 130 -7.73 -6.01 -6.27
CA VAL A 130 -7.78 -5.44 -4.92
C VAL A 130 -8.91 -6.07 -4.11
N ALA A 131 -8.55 -6.59 -2.94
CA ALA A 131 -9.48 -7.12 -1.96
C ALA A 131 -9.40 -6.29 -0.66
N PRO A 132 -10.53 -5.96 -0.01
CA PRO A 132 -10.53 -5.25 1.25
C PRO A 132 -9.95 -6.12 2.38
N PHE A 133 -8.95 -5.60 3.10
CA PHE A 133 -8.34 -6.25 4.26
C PHE A 133 -8.83 -5.58 5.56
N GLY A 134 -10.10 -5.83 5.90
CA GLY A 134 -10.78 -5.24 7.07
C GLY A 134 -11.22 -3.78 6.88
N THR A 135 -12.18 -3.32 7.69
CA THR A 135 -12.63 -1.92 7.67
C THR A 135 -12.07 -1.15 8.86
N GLY A 136 -11.50 0.04 8.62
CA GLY A 136 -10.98 0.90 9.70
C GLY A 136 -12.07 1.33 10.70
N LEU A 137 -13.33 1.40 10.27
CA LEU A 137 -14.46 1.71 11.17
C LEU A 137 -14.78 0.58 12.14
N SER A 138 -14.61 -0.69 11.73
CA SER A 138 -14.77 -1.83 12.63
C SER A 138 -13.76 -1.77 13.77
N ARG A 139 -12.49 -1.44 13.47
CA ARG A 139 -11.44 -1.33 14.50
C ARG A 139 -11.70 -0.19 15.49
N LEU A 140 -12.16 0.96 15.02
CA LEU A 140 -12.46 2.12 15.88
C LEU A 140 -13.70 1.92 16.77
N LYS A 141 -14.72 1.21 16.28
CA LYS A 141 -15.98 1.01 17.02
C LYS A 141 -15.94 -0.16 18.01
N PHE A 142 -15.10 -1.16 17.74
CA PHE A 142 -15.03 -2.38 18.54
C PHE A 142 -13.65 -2.53 19.19
N VAL A 143 -13.24 -1.53 19.97
CA VAL A 143 -11.94 -1.47 20.65
C VAL A 143 -11.73 -2.65 21.62
N ALA A 144 -12.80 -3.31 22.06
CA ALA A 144 -12.76 -4.49 22.92
C ALA A 144 -12.72 -5.84 22.16
N CYS A 145 -12.70 -5.81 20.83
CA CYS A 145 -12.67 -7.02 20.01
C CYS A 145 -11.28 -7.21 19.39
N VAL A 146 -10.89 -8.48 19.30
CA VAL A 146 -9.69 -8.91 18.58
C VAL A 146 -10.01 -9.10 17.10
N PHE A 147 -9.10 -8.68 16.23
CA PHE A 147 -9.21 -8.87 14.78
C PHE A 147 -8.12 -9.82 14.26
N GLY A 148 -8.43 -10.49 13.15
CA GLY A 148 -7.42 -11.30 12.44
C GLY A 148 -6.18 -10.47 12.09
N GLY A 149 -5.00 -11.07 12.28
CA GLY A 149 -3.70 -10.43 12.07
C GLY A 149 -3.11 -9.72 13.29
N GLU A 150 -3.83 -9.64 14.41
CA GLU A 150 -3.29 -9.11 15.66
C GLU A 150 -2.40 -10.13 16.39
N VAL A 151 -1.37 -9.62 17.06
CA VAL A 151 -0.48 -10.42 17.91
C VAL A 151 -1.00 -10.34 19.34
N LEU A 152 -1.33 -11.50 19.91
CA LEU A 152 -1.93 -11.61 21.24
C LEU A 152 -1.00 -12.37 22.19
N ARG A 153 -1.14 -12.08 23.48
CA ARG A 153 -0.60 -12.90 24.56
C ARG A 153 -1.76 -13.57 25.30
N PHE A 154 -1.68 -14.88 25.46
CA PHE A 154 -2.67 -15.65 26.21
C PHE A 154 -2.23 -15.79 27.67
N PHE A 155 -3.11 -15.46 28.61
CA PHE A 155 -2.88 -15.57 30.04
C PHE A 155 -3.81 -16.59 30.69
N HIS A 156 -3.32 -17.29 31.71
CA HIS A 156 -4.09 -18.18 32.57
C HIS A 156 -3.92 -17.75 34.04
N GLY A 157 -5.01 -17.45 34.75
CA GLY A 157 -4.99 -17.27 36.20
C GLY A 157 -4.01 -16.21 36.76
N GLY A 158 -4.14 -14.94 36.36
CA GLY A 158 -3.25 -13.87 36.83
C GLY A 158 -2.09 -13.63 35.88
N ASP A 159 -0.86 -13.88 36.33
CA ASP A 159 0.38 -13.49 35.62
C ASP A 159 0.99 -14.62 34.76
N GLU A 160 0.38 -15.81 34.70
CA GLU A 160 0.91 -16.90 33.87
C GLU A 160 0.56 -16.66 32.40
N CYS A 161 1.55 -16.66 31.51
CA CYS A 161 1.34 -16.49 30.07
C CYS A 161 1.85 -17.68 29.25
N LEU A 162 1.14 -18.03 28.18
CA LEU A 162 1.58 -19.05 27.23
C LEU A 162 2.89 -18.62 26.55
N SER A 163 3.93 -19.43 26.70
CA SER A 163 5.25 -19.22 26.09
C SER A 163 5.89 -20.55 25.64
N ILE A 164 6.76 -20.49 24.64
CA ILE A 164 7.67 -21.59 24.31
C ILE A 164 8.92 -21.53 25.20
N PRO A 165 9.53 -22.67 25.60
CA PRO A 165 10.78 -22.67 26.36
C PRO A 165 11.91 -21.95 25.62
N SER A 166 12.79 -21.25 26.33
CA SER A 166 13.96 -20.61 25.72
C SER A 166 14.95 -21.60 25.10
N THR A 167 14.87 -22.86 25.49
CA THR A 167 15.67 -23.98 24.96
C THR A 167 14.99 -24.70 23.79
N TRP A 168 13.86 -24.20 23.29
CA TRP A 168 13.21 -24.81 22.13
C TRP A 168 14.16 -24.82 20.92
N SER A 169 14.33 -26.00 20.33
CA SER A 169 15.07 -26.17 19.09
C SER A 169 14.31 -27.10 18.17
N ASP A 170 14.39 -26.87 16.86
CA ASP A 170 13.78 -27.77 15.86
C ASP A 170 14.57 -29.08 15.68
N GLN A 171 15.64 -29.28 16.45
CA GLN A 171 16.41 -30.53 16.43
C GLN A 171 15.89 -31.50 17.52
N PRO A 172 15.55 -32.74 17.15
CA PRO A 172 15.09 -33.71 18.13
C PRO A 172 16.24 -34.14 19.06
N GLY A 173 16.13 -33.82 20.35
CA GLY A 173 16.89 -34.46 21.43
C GLY A 173 18.13 -33.74 21.96
N GLN A 174 18.01 -32.48 22.39
CA GLN A 174 18.92 -31.93 23.42
C GLN A 174 18.26 -31.95 24.79
#